data_AF-A0A0C5WYR1-F1
#
_entry.id   AF-A0A0C5WYR1-F1
#
_cell.length_a   1.000
_cell.length_b   1.000
_cell.length_c   1.000
_cell.angle_alpha   90.00
_cell.angle_beta   90.00
_cell.angle_gamma   90.00
#
_symmetry.space_group_name_H-M   'P 1'
#
loop_
_entity.id
_entity.type
_entity.pdbx_description
1 polymer ?
#
loop_
_entity_poly.entity_id
_entity_poly.type
_entity_poly.pdbx_seq_one_letter_code
_entity_poly.pdbx_strand_id
1 'polypeptide(L)'
;MTDLDELAHLDAATALLRARLVAVGPDRWDAPSPCAGWTVHDVAEHVVGDAVRYRLWLIGAPAEQVTASRALTFLGDDAVSSFDEIQGALRAAFAEPGALDRIARHSAGEITGRELLELRLLEQTLHAWDIATGSGTDATIDDALCERLLGSAATIERLRGHGYYAPTTALAGPGDSLQERLLRIAGRR
;
A
#
# COMPACT_ATOMS: atom_id res chain seq x y z
N MET A 1 20.64 -4.70 3.43
CA MET A 1 19.56 -3.76 3.82
C MET A 1 19.34 -3.95 5.31
N THR A 2 19.46 -2.89 6.08
CA THR A 2 19.26 -2.90 7.54
C THR A 2 17.78 -2.66 7.88
N ASP A 3 17.37 -2.94 9.11
CA ASP A 3 16.00 -2.63 9.57
C ASP A 3 15.69 -1.12 9.51
N LEU A 4 16.71 -0.28 9.66
CA LEU A 4 16.58 1.18 9.48
C LEU A 4 16.28 1.55 8.03
N ASP A 5 16.93 0.88 7.07
CA ASP A 5 16.67 1.11 5.65
C ASP A 5 15.23 0.69 5.29
N GLU A 6 14.72 -0.39 5.88
CA GLU A 6 13.36 -0.88 5.65
C GLU A 6 12.29 0.10 6.13
N LEU A 7 12.48 0.62 7.34
CA LEU A 7 11.57 1.62 7.91
C LEU A 7 11.65 2.95 7.18
N ALA A 8 12.81 3.32 6.62
CA ALA A 8 12.93 4.50 5.77
C ALA A 8 12.09 4.37 4.47
N HIS A 9 12.02 3.18 3.86
CA HIS A 9 11.12 2.94 2.72
C HIS A 9 9.65 3.03 3.13
N LEU A 10 9.29 2.56 4.33
CA LEU A 10 7.93 2.71 4.87
C LEU A 10 7.57 4.17 5.08
N ASP A 11 8.50 4.96 5.61
CA ASP A 11 8.33 6.39 5.81
C ASP A 11 8.16 7.12 4.47
N ALA A 12 8.95 6.75 3.44
CA ALA A 12 8.82 7.31 2.10
C ALA A 12 7.46 6.97 1.43
N ALA A 13 7.02 5.70 1.49
CA ALA A 13 5.73 5.28 0.96
C ALA A 13 4.55 5.94 1.73
N THR A 14 4.72 6.15 3.03
CA THR A 14 3.73 6.85 3.87
C THR A 14 3.65 8.32 3.51
N ALA A 15 4.79 9.00 3.34
CA ALA A 15 4.83 10.39 2.91
C ALA A 15 4.20 10.58 1.51
N LEU A 16 4.47 9.66 0.58
CA LEU A 16 3.85 9.66 -0.75
C LEU A 16 2.32 9.56 -0.66
N LEU A 17 1.80 8.55 0.02
CA LEU A 17 0.36 8.36 0.17
C LEU A 17 -0.31 9.55 0.87
N ARG A 18 0.31 10.07 1.93
CA ARG A 18 -0.15 11.29 2.61
C ARG A 18 -0.27 12.48 1.67
N ALA A 19 0.76 12.71 0.84
CA ALA A 19 0.76 13.80 -0.13
C ALA A 19 -0.38 13.65 -1.15
N ARG A 20 -0.68 12.42 -1.58
CA ARG A 20 -1.81 12.16 -2.50
C ARG A 20 -3.16 12.39 -1.85
N LEU A 21 -3.34 11.99 -0.58
CA LEU A 21 -4.57 12.29 0.18
C LEU A 21 -4.78 13.80 0.38
N VAL A 22 -3.72 14.55 0.72
CA VAL A 22 -3.78 16.02 0.86
C VAL A 22 -4.16 16.71 -0.46
N ALA A 23 -3.74 16.16 -1.60
CA ALA A 23 -3.98 16.76 -2.91
C ALA A 23 -5.41 16.50 -3.46
N VAL A 24 -6.18 15.58 -2.87
CA VAL A 24 -7.53 15.27 -3.37
C VAL A 24 -8.46 16.47 -3.15
N GLY A 25 -8.94 17.05 -4.25
CA GLY A 25 -9.96 18.09 -4.22
C GLY A 25 -11.28 17.57 -3.64
N PRO A 26 -12.07 18.40 -2.95
CA PRO A 26 -13.30 17.98 -2.28
C PRO A 26 -14.34 17.36 -3.24
N ASP A 27 -14.30 17.68 -4.52
CA ASP A 27 -15.17 17.17 -5.58
C ASP A 27 -14.62 15.93 -6.32
N ARG A 28 -13.44 15.43 -5.90
CA ARG A 28 -12.73 14.32 -6.57
C ARG A 28 -12.82 12.99 -5.83
N TRP A 29 -13.36 12.96 -4.62
CA TRP A 29 -13.48 11.73 -3.81
C TRP A 29 -14.36 10.66 -4.48
N ASP A 30 -15.46 11.05 -5.11
CA ASP A 30 -16.36 10.14 -5.83
C ASP A 30 -15.91 9.84 -7.27
N ALA A 31 -14.79 10.40 -7.72
CA ALA A 31 -14.27 10.15 -9.06
C ALA A 31 -13.83 8.68 -9.20
N PRO A 32 -13.99 8.05 -10.39
CA PRO A 32 -13.49 6.70 -10.62
C PRO A 32 -11.97 6.65 -10.50
N SER A 33 -11.46 5.58 -9.89
CA SER A 33 -10.03 5.27 -9.82
C SER A 33 -9.62 4.25 -10.89
N PRO A 34 -8.31 4.00 -11.09
CA PRO A 34 -7.84 2.87 -11.89
C PRO A 34 -8.23 1.50 -11.31
N CYS A 35 -8.55 1.40 -10.02
CA CYS A 35 -9.09 0.19 -9.41
C CYS A 35 -10.54 0.01 -9.89
N ALA A 36 -10.79 -1.06 -10.64
CA ALA A 36 -12.07 -1.27 -11.32
C ALA A 36 -13.25 -1.30 -10.33
N GLY A 37 -14.21 -0.40 -10.55
CA GLY A 37 -15.42 -0.27 -9.72
C GLY A 37 -15.22 0.49 -8.42
N TRP A 38 -14.04 1.05 -8.17
CA TRP A 38 -13.73 1.81 -6.96
C TRP A 38 -13.56 3.30 -7.27
N THR A 39 -14.13 4.13 -6.41
CA THR A 39 -13.87 5.57 -6.37
C THR A 39 -12.52 5.88 -5.72
N VAL A 40 -12.06 7.14 -5.81
CA VAL A 40 -10.88 7.60 -5.05
C VAL A 40 -11.08 7.40 -3.54
N HIS A 41 -12.29 7.65 -3.03
CA HIS A 41 -12.64 7.38 -1.64
C HIS A 41 -12.51 5.91 -1.29
N ASP A 42 -13.01 4.99 -2.12
CA ASP A 42 -12.91 3.55 -1.85
C ASP A 42 -11.46 3.08 -1.76
N VAL A 43 -10.59 3.56 -2.65
CA VAL A 43 -9.15 3.25 -2.62
C VAL A 43 -8.50 3.78 -1.35
N ALA A 44 -8.80 5.02 -0.97
CA ALA A 44 -8.26 5.64 0.24
C ALA A 44 -8.73 4.89 1.50
N GLU A 45 -10.03 4.62 1.61
CA GLU A 45 -10.63 3.88 2.72
C GLU A 45 -10.00 2.49 2.86
N HIS A 46 -9.80 1.79 1.73
CA HIS A 46 -9.12 0.50 1.70
C HIS A 46 -7.69 0.57 2.21
N VAL A 47 -6.83 1.44 1.64
CA VAL A 47 -5.40 1.46 1.95
C VAL A 47 -5.10 1.98 3.36
N VAL A 48 -5.96 2.88 3.89
CA VAL A 48 -5.91 3.33 5.28
C VAL A 48 -6.41 2.24 6.22
N GLY A 49 -7.55 1.61 5.94
CA GLY A 49 -8.06 0.49 6.74
C GLY A 49 -7.13 -0.73 6.75
N ASP A 50 -6.40 -0.97 5.66
CA ASP A 50 -5.40 -2.03 5.60
C ASP A 50 -4.26 -1.79 6.59
N ALA A 51 -3.86 -0.55 6.87
CA ALA A 51 -2.83 -0.29 7.87
C ALA A 51 -3.19 -0.86 9.25
N VAL A 52 -4.48 -0.80 9.62
CA VAL A 52 -4.98 -1.43 10.85
C VAL A 52 -4.82 -2.95 10.79
N ARG A 53 -5.18 -3.57 9.67
CA ARG A 53 -5.05 -5.03 9.47
C ARG A 53 -3.61 -5.49 9.48
N TYR A 54 -2.71 -4.76 8.83
CA TYR A 54 -1.27 -5.01 8.85
C TYR A 54 -0.70 -4.95 10.26
N ARG A 55 -1.10 -3.95 11.04
CA ARG A 55 -0.73 -3.86 12.46
C ARG A 55 -1.24 -5.07 13.25
N LEU A 56 -2.53 -5.44 13.08
CA LEU A 56 -3.13 -6.58 13.75
C LEU A 56 -2.42 -7.90 13.41
N TRP A 57 -2.07 -8.11 12.15
CA TRP A 57 -1.29 -9.28 11.72
C TRP A 57 0.10 -9.30 12.35
N LEU A 58 0.79 -8.16 12.37
CA LEU A 58 2.14 -8.04 12.90
C LEU A 58 2.22 -8.31 14.42
N ILE A 59 1.22 -7.85 15.18
CA ILE A 59 1.16 -8.07 16.63
C ILE A 59 0.54 -9.42 17.01
N GLY A 60 0.18 -10.25 16.02
CA GLY A 60 -0.41 -11.58 16.25
C GLY A 60 -1.82 -11.54 16.84
N ALA A 61 -2.62 -10.52 16.50
CA ALA A 61 -3.99 -10.41 16.99
C ALA A 61 -4.87 -11.60 16.54
N PRO A 62 -5.94 -11.93 17.29
CA PRO A 62 -6.91 -12.95 16.89
C PRO A 62 -7.51 -12.69 15.50
N ALA A 63 -7.70 -13.74 14.70
CA ALA A 63 -8.25 -13.64 13.34
C ALA A 63 -9.67 -13.03 13.30
N GLU A 64 -10.44 -13.19 14.38
CA GLU A 64 -11.75 -12.56 14.57
C GLU A 64 -11.64 -11.02 14.60
N GLN A 65 -10.59 -10.45 15.18
CA GLN A 65 -10.40 -9.00 15.23
C GLN A 65 -10.05 -8.44 13.85
N VAL A 66 -9.19 -9.14 13.10
CA VAL A 66 -8.89 -8.79 11.70
C VAL A 66 -10.14 -8.85 10.85
N THR A 67 -10.97 -9.88 11.04
CA THR A 67 -12.24 -10.03 10.31
C THR A 67 -13.21 -8.91 10.66
N ALA A 68 -13.37 -8.62 11.96
CA ALA A 68 -14.24 -7.55 12.43
C ALA A 68 -13.83 -6.17 11.91
N SER A 69 -12.53 -5.91 11.73
CA SER A 69 -12.04 -4.63 11.23
C SER A 69 -12.45 -4.34 9.78
N ARG A 70 -12.89 -5.35 9.01
CA ARG A 70 -13.37 -5.15 7.62
C ARG A 70 -14.75 -4.50 7.54
N ALA A 71 -15.50 -4.50 8.64
CA ALA A 71 -16.82 -3.87 8.71
C ALA A 71 -16.75 -2.43 9.26
N LEU A 72 -15.55 -1.95 9.59
CA LEU A 72 -15.34 -0.60 10.11
C LEU A 72 -15.03 0.39 8.99
N THR A 73 -15.31 1.65 9.26
CA THR A 73 -14.89 2.81 8.47
C THR A 73 -13.73 3.52 9.16
N PHE A 74 -12.73 3.93 8.41
CA PHE A 74 -11.46 4.45 8.91
C PHE A 74 -11.25 5.92 8.56
N LEU A 75 -11.72 6.37 7.40
CA LEU A 75 -11.72 7.80 7.06
C LEU A 75 -12.89 8.49 7.76
N GLY A 76 -12.58 9.47 8.61
CA GLY A 76 -13.57 10.41 9.13
C GLY A 76 -13.70 11.63 8.22
N ASP A 77 -14.31 12.71 8.74
CA ASP A 77 -14.47 13.98 8.01
C ASP A 77 -13.13 14.59 7.56
N ASP A 78 -12.05 14.30 8.28
CA ASP A 78 -10.67 14.64 7.89
C ASP A 78 -9.87 13.36 7.61
N ALA A 79 -9.82 12.99 6.33
CA ALA A 79 -9.11 11.82 5.84
C ALA A 79 -7.60 11.85 6.17
N VAL A 80 -6.97 13.02 6.19
CA VAL A 80 -5.53 13.15 6.44
C VAL A 80 -5.22 12.92 7.91
N SER A 81 -6.04 13.48 8.81
CA SER A 81 -5.90 13.23 10.25
C SER A 81 -6.15 11.75 10.60
N SER A 82 -7.19 11.13 10.04
CA SER A 82 -7.44 9.67 10.17
C SER A 82 -6.24 8.85 9.71
N PHE A 83 -5.70 9.19 8.54
CA PHE A 83 -4.53 8.53 7.98
C PHE A 83 -3.30 8.64 8.89
N ASP A 84 -2.98 9.85 9.36
CA ASP A 84 -1.78 10.13 10.16
C ASP A 84 -1.80 9.33 11.48
N GLU A 85 -2.95 9.26 12.15
CA GLU A 85 -3.12 8.46 13.38
C GLU A 85 -2.90 6.97 13.12
N ILE A 86 -3.61 6.42 12.14
CA ILE A 86 -3.58 4.98 11.84
C ILE A 86 -2.19 4.54 11.38
N GLN A 87 -1.55 5.33 10.52
CA GLN A 87 -0.22 5.02 9.98
C GLN A 87 0.86 5.19 11.04
N GLY A 88 0.73 6.17 11.93
CA GLY A 88 1.60 6.31 13.10
C GLY A 88 1.58 5.05 13.96
N ALA A 89 0.40 4.49 14.22
CA ALA A 89 0.26 3.25 14.99
C ALA A 89 0.88 2.02 14.29
N LEU A 90 0.74 1.91 12.96
CA LEU A 90 1.38 0.85 12.18
C LEU A 90 2.91 0.99 12.21
N ARG A 91 3.40 2.20 11.96
CA ARG A 91 4.84 2.51 11.92
C ARG A 91 5.51 2.25 13.26
N ALA A 92 4.83 2.56 14.37
CA ALA A 92 5.30 2.25 15.71
C ALA A 92 5.41 0.73 15.93
N ALA A 93 4.44 -0.06 15.45
CA ALA A 93 4.48 -1.52 15.57
C ALA A 93 5.65 -2.14 14.80
N PHE A 94 5.93 -1.67 13.58
CA PHE A 94 7.12 -2.10 12.82
C PHE A 94 8.45 -1.65 13.43
N ALA A 95 8.45 -0.60 14.25
CA ALA A 95 9.64 -0.10 14.93
C ALA A 95 10.01 -0.89 16.20
N GLU A 96 9.13 -1.77 16.68
CA GLU A 96 9.43 -2.57 17.87
C GLU A 96 10.60 -3.54 17.61
N PRO A 97 11.45 -3.78 18.63
CA PRO A 97 12.51 -4.77 18.51
C PRO A 97 12.00 -6.14 18.05
N GLY A 98 12.66 -6.69 17.03
CA GLY A 98 12.33 -7.97 16.42
C GLY A 98 11.05 -8.00 15.59
N ALA A 99 10.35 -6.87 15.38
CA ALA A 99 9.10 -6.84 14.62
C ALA A 99 9.24 -7.44 13.21
N LEU A 100 10.36 -7.18 12.52
CA LEU A 100 10.59 -7.70 11.17
C LEU A 100 10.85 -9.21 11.13
N ASP A 101 11.26 -9.82 12.24
CA ASP A 101 11.52 -11.26 12.34
C ASP A 101 10.31 -12.04 12.90
N ARG A 102 9.30 -11.35 13.45
CA ARG A 102 8.08 -11.99 13.96
C ARG A 102 7.29 -12.63 12.83
N ILE A 103 6.64 -13.75 13.12
CA ILE A 103 5.69 -14.37 12.21
C ILE A 103 4.33 -13.68 12.33
N ALA A 104 3.92 -13.04 11.26
CA ALA A 104 2.61 -12.44 11.08
C ALA A 104 1.64 -13.45 10.44
N ARG A 105 0.42 -13.53 10.96
CA ARG A 105 -0.63 -14.43 10.47
C ARG A 105 -1.46 -13.76 9.37
N HIS A 106 -0.82 -13.54 8.22
CA HIS A 106 -1.46 -12.91 7.07
C HIS A 106 -2.51 -13.83 6.41
N SER A 107 -3.48 -13.26 5.69
CA SER A 107 -4.58 -14.02 5.06
C SER A 107 -4.11 -15.04 4.01
N ALA A 108 -2.95 -14.79 3.40
CA ALA A 108 -2.32 -15.66 2.40
C ALA A 108 -1.34 -16.68 3.01
N GLY A 109 -1.30 -16.82 4.33
CA GLY A 109 -0.37 -17.70 5.05
C GLY A 109 0.50 -16.95 6.06
N GLU A 110 1.24 -17.71 6.87
CA GLU A 110 2.23 -17.16 7.79
C GLU A 110 3.41 -16.58 7.01
N ILE A 111 3.76 -15.33 7.31
CA ILE A 111 4.88 -14.61 6.70
C ILE A 111 5.66 -13.86 7.78
N THR A 112 6.92 -13.55 7.54
CA THR A 112 7.73 -12.71 8.43
C THR A 112 7.22 -11.26 8.43
N GLY A 113 7.54 -10.50 9.48
CA GLY A 113 7.26 -9.07 9.53
C GLY A 113 7.94 -8.31 8.39
N ARG A 114 9.09 -8.78 7.90
CA ARG A 114 9.78 -8.24 6.72
C ARG A 114 9.00 -8.45 5.43
N GLU A 115 8.48 -9.65 5.21
CA GLU A 115 7.60 -9.92 4.06
C GLU A 115 6.30 -9.12 4.18
N LEU A 116 5.72 -9.02 5.38
CA LEU A 116 4.53 -8.19 5.60
C LEU A 116 4.82 -6.71 5.31
N LEU A 117 6.00 -6.21 5.68
CA LEU A 117 6.43 -4.85 5.35
C LEU A 117 6.56 -4.65 3.83
N GLU A 118 7.16 -5.62 3.13
CA GLU A 118 7.24 -5.60 1.67
C GLU A 118 5.85 -5.48 1.02
N LEU A 119 4.88 -6.26 1.51
CA LEU A 119 3.49 -6.16 1.05
C LEU A 119 2.92 -4.76 1.32
N ARG A 120 3.22 -4.18 2.49
CA ARG A 120 2.72 -2.85 2.86
C ARG A 120 3.27 -1.77 1.94
N LEU A 121 4.55 -1.85 1.57
CA LEU A 121 5.19 -0.90 0.66
C LEU A 121 4.53 -0.94 -0.73
N LEU A 122 4.25 -2.14 -1.25
CA LEU A 122 3.53 -2.31 -2.51
C LEU A 122 2.13 -1.68 -2.45
N GLU A 123 1.34 -2.06 -1.44
CA GLU A 123 -0.03 -1.55 -1.26
C GLU A 123 -0.07 -0.02 -1.17
N GLN A 124 0.77 0.59 -0.32
CA GLN A 124 0.78 2.04 -0.14
C GLN A 124 1.17 2.78 -1.41
N THR A 125 2.24 2.33 -2.06
CA THR A 125 2.82 3.05 -3.20
C THR A 125 1.91 2.98 -4.42
N LEU A 126 1.38 1.80 -4.69
CA LEU A 126 0.52 1.59 -5.85
C LEU A 126 -0.85 2.27 -5.66
N HIS A 127 -1.43 2.23 -4.46
CA HIS A 127 -2.69 2.93 -4.20
C HIS A 127 -2.54 4.44 -4.06
N ALA A 128 -1.36 4.95 -3.66
CA ALA A 128 -1.07 6.38 -3.79
C ALA A 128 -1.14 6.82 -5.28
N TRP A 129 -0.59 6.02 -6.18
CA TRP A 129 -0.71 6.26 -7.63
C TRP A 129 -2.16 6.14 -8.13
N ASP A 130 -2.92 5.17 -7.64
CA ASP A 130 -4.34 5.00 -8.01
C ASP A 130 -5.19 6.22 -7.58
N ILE A 131 -4.98 6.72 -6.35
CA ILE A 131 -5.63 7.93 -5.80
C ILE A 131 -5.26 9.16 -6.62
N ALA A 132 -3.97 9.33 -6.93
CA ALA A 132 -3.50 10.47 -7.70
C ALA A 132 -4.12 10.50 -9.11
N THR A 133 -4.10 9.34 -9.78
CA THR A 133 -4.64 9.18 -11.12
C THR A 133 -6.15 9.42 -11.15
N GLY A 134 -6.91 8.83 -10.21
CA GLY A 134 -8.36 9.03 -10.12
C GLY A 134 -8.74 10.47 -9.78
N SER A 135 -7.97 11.12 -8.90
CA SER A 135 -8.22 12.51 -8.51
C SER A 135 -7.74 13.54 -9.54
N GLY A 136 -6.95 13.12 -10.53
CA GLY A 136 -6.39 14.01 -11.56
C GLY A 136 -5.24 14.89 -11.06
N THR A 137 -4.55 14.42 -10.02
CA THR A 137 -3.39 15.11 -9.42
C THR A 137 -2.08 14.48 -9.91
N ASP A 138 -0.94 15.05 -9.51
CA ASP A 138 0.37 14.47 -9.83
C ASP A 138 0.44 13.02 -9.34
N ALA A 139 0.84 12.09 -10.22
CA ALA A 139 0.93 10.66 -9.96
C ALA A 139 2.39 10.15 -10.04
N THR A 140 3.39 11.02 -9.92
CA THR A 140 4.79 10.58 -9.90
C THR A 140 5.12 9.77 -8.63
N ILE A 141 5.86 8.67 -8.82
CA ILE A 141 6.48 7.87 -7.77
C ILE A 141 7.99 8.08 -7.89
N ASP A 142 8.66 8.30 -6.75
CA ASP A 142 10.11 8.46 -6.72
C ASP A 142 10.83 7.22 -7.28
N ASP A 143 11.91 7.45 -8.02
CA ASP A 143 12.67 6.39 -8.69
C ASP A 143 13.28 5.39 -7.69
N ALA A 144 13.71 5.84 -6.49
CA ALA A 144 14.27 4.94 -5.49
C ALA A 144 13.19 3.99 -4.92
N LEU A 145 11.97 4.49 -4.74
CA LEU A 145 10.84 3.67 -4.32
C LEU A 145 10.43 2.70 -5.45
N CYS A 146 10.45 3.15 -6.70
CA CYS A 146 10.21 2.28 -7.85
C CYS A 146 11.26 1.16 -7.94
N GLU A 147 12.55 1.49 -7.81
CA GLU A 147 13.64 0.51 -7.85
C GLU A 147 13.49 -0.53 -6.74
N ARG A 148 13.19 -0.09 -5.51
CA ARG A 148 12.92 -0.98 -4.37
C ARG A 148 11.79 -1.96 -4.68
N LEU A 149 10.66 -1.48 -5.21
CA LEU A 149 9.48 -2.31 -5.46
C LEU A 149 9.61 -3.18 -6.71
N LEU A 150 10.44 -2.79 -7.68
CA LEU A 150 10.82 -3.67 -8.79
C LEU A 150 11.58 -4.92 -8.29
N GLY A 151 12.28 -4.82 -7.15
CA GLY A 151 12.85 -5.97 -6.45
C GLY A 151 11.80 -6.98 -5.95
N SER A 152 10.53 -6.57 -5.81
CA SER A 152 9.40 -7.38 -5.35
C SER A 152 8.60 -8.03 -6.48
N ALA A 153 9.13 -8.09 -7.71
CA ALA A 153 8.41 -8.62 -8.87
C ALA A 153 7.87 -10.06 -8.67
N ALA A 154 8.63 -10.93 -7.99
CA ALA A 154 8.19 -12.29 -7.67
C ALA A 154 7.03 -12.32 -6.66
N THR A 155 7.04 -11.40 -5.70
CA THR A 155 5.94 -11.21 -4.74
C THR A 155 4.67 -10.77 -5.46
N ILE A 156 4.77 -9.80 -6.37
CA ILE A 156 3.64 -9.35 -7.20
C ILE A 156 3.09 -10.53 -8.03
N GLU A 157 3.96 -11.34 -8.63
CA GLU A 157 3.54 -12.53 -9.40
C GLU A 157 2.75 -13.52 -8.54
N ARG A 158 3.28 -13.86 -7.36
CA ARG A 158 2.61 -14.74 -6.41
C ARG A 158 1.23 -14.20 -5.99
N LEU A 159 1.12 -12.91 -5.71
CA LEU A 159 -0.14 -12.27 -5.32
C LEU A 159 -1.15 -12.19 -6.46
N ARG A 160 -0.68 -12.02 -7.71
CA ARG A 160 -1.54 -12.10 -8.88
C ARG A 160 -2.20 -13.47 -9.02
N GLY A 161 -1.48 -14.55 -8.74
CA GLY A 161 -2.05 -15.91 -8.68
C GLY A 161 -3.19 -16.08 -7.66
N HIS A 162 -3.32 -15.16 -6.71
CA HIS A 162 -4.39 -15.12 -5.71
C HIS A 162 -5.45 -14.04 -6.01
N GLY A 163 -5.37 -13.36 -7.15
CA GLY A 163 -6.36 -12.37 -7.59
C GLY A 163 -6.17 -10.95 -7.02
N TYR A 164 -5.08 -10.67 -6.31
CA TYR A 164 -4.82 -9.32 -5.76
C TYR A 164 -4.36 -8.31 -6.81
N TYR A 165 -3.86 -8.78 -7.96
CA TYR A 165 -3.37 -7.95 -9.05
C TYR A 165 -4.08 -8.28 -10.36
N ALA A 166 -4.29 -7.28 -11.20
CA ALA A 166 -4.70 -7.49 -12.58
C ALA A 166 -3.59 -8.18 -13.40
N PRO A 167 -3.91 -8.77 -14.56
CA PRO A 167 -2.91 -9.27 -15.50
C PRO A 167 -1.86 -8.20 -15.82
N THR A 168 -0.60 -8.61 -15.90
CA THR A 168 0.51 -7.76 -16.37
C THR A 168 0.11 -7.12 -17.69
N THR A 169 0.25 -5.80 -17.78
CA THR A 169 0.08 -5.09 -19.05
C THR A 169 1.36 -5.26 -19.88
N ALA A 170 1.33 -5.05 -21.20
CA ALA A 170 2.39 -5.48 -22.14
C ALA A 170 3.84 -5.33 -21.63
N LEU A 171 4.72 -6.27 -22.00
CA LEU A 171 6.12 -6.31 -21.53
C LEU A 171 6.82 -4.96 -21.69
N ALA A 172 7.60 -4.58 -20.68
CA ALA A 172 8.38 -3.35 -20.69
C ALA A 172 9.22 -3.24 -21.97
N GLY A 173 9.11 -2.09 -22.63
CA GLY A 173 9.89 -1.76 -23.81
C GLY A 173 11.25 -1.17 -23.44
N PRO A 174 12.22 -1.20 -24.36
CA PRO A 174 13.45 -0.43 -24.18
C PRO A 174 13.11 1.06 -24.00
N GLY A 175 13.50 1.65 -22.85
CA GLY A 175 13.32 3.07 -22.56
C GLY A 175 12.21 3.43 -21.56
N ASP A 176 11.46 2.45 -21.03
CA ASP A 176 10.50 2.72 -19.96
C ASP A 176 11.20 3.21 -18.68
N SER A 177 10.60 4.21 -18.04
CA SER A 177 10.95 4.65 -16.68
C SER A 177 10.74 3.53 -15.64
N LEU A 178 11.36 3.67 -14.47
CA LEU A 178 11.17 2.71 -13.37
C LEU A 178 9.71 2.62 -12.93
N GLN A 179 9.01 3.76 -12.89
CA GLN A 179 7.59 3.82 -12.58
C GLN A 179 6.75 3.06 -13.62
N GLU A 180 6.95 3.28 -14.92
CA GLU A 180 6.20 2.57 -15.96
C GLU A 180 6.39 1.05 -15.85
N ARG A 181 7.63 0.60 -15.59
CA ARG A 181 7.92 -0.82 -15.38
C ARG A 181 7.18 -1.38 -14.16
N LEU A 182 7.20 -0.67 -13.03
CA LEU A 182 6.52 -1.07 -11.80
C LEU A 182 5.00 -1.17 -12.03
N LEU A 183 4.40 -0.14 -12.62
CA LEU A 183 2.96 -0.09 -12.88
C LEU A 183 2.52 -1.23 -13.79
N ARG A 184 3.26 -1.52 -14.86
CA ARG A 184 2.92 -2.60 -15.78
C ARG A 184 2.97 -3.97 -15.12
N ILE A 185 4.01 -4.26 -14.34
CA ILE A 185 4.11 -5.49 -13.55
C ILE A 185 2.94 -5.57 -12.56
N ALA A 186 2.55 -4.44 -11.96
CA ALA A 186 1.39 -4.36 -11.07
C ALA A 186 0.03 -4.32 -11.78
N GLY A 187 -0.02 -4.54 -13.11
CA GLY A 187 -1.26 -4.60 -13.89
C GLY A 187 -1.96 -3.25 -14.13
N ARG A 188 -1.26 -2.14 -13.91
CA ARG A 188 -1.73 -0.77 -14.15
C ARG A 188 -1.34 -0.29 -15.56
N ARG A 189 -2.03 0.75 -16.04
CA ARG A 189 -1.83 1.34 -17.38
C ARG A 189 -1.47 2.81 -17.26
#